data_AF-A0A6J2HW25-F1
#
_entry.id   AF-A0A6J2HW25-F1
#
_cell.length_a   1.000
_cell.length_b   1.000
_cell.length_c   1.000
_cell.angle_alpha   90.00
_cell.angle_beta   90.00
_cell.angle_gamma   90.00
#
_symmetry.space_group_name_H-M   'P 1'
#
loop_
_entity.id
_entity.type
_entity.pdbx_description
1 polymer ?
#
loop_
_entity_poly.entity_id
_entity_poly.type
_entity_poly.pdbx_seq_one_letter_code
_entity_poly.pdbx_strand_id
1 'polypeptide(L)'
;MEAEVHFSFEKDSKGETFLLDPPSMRLQPKEKKKLSVWAYPTSAGLLGDSLVCWIKDNPEPVVFRLCCQGGHVKLRVSPQELHFNKLLLHRTDTQTLVLRNDSPLPMAWHLSGLDDLGDDFSASQGRGIVGPRTDFEVKLDFKAEKIGITNKMI
;
A
#
# COMPACT_ATOMS: atom_id res chain seq x y z
N MET A 1 -45.86 -9.31 -1.53
CA MET A 1 -45.34 -9.68 -2.86
C MET A 1 -43.83 -9.80 -2.75
N GLU A 2 -43.21 -10.72 -3.49
CA GLU A 2 -41.76 -10.85 -3.59
C GLU A 2 -41.19 -9.66 -4.39
N ALA A 3 -40.09 -9.08 -3.94
CA ALA A 3 -39.38 -8.01 -4.64
C ALA A 3 -38.19 -8.59 -5.41
N GLU A 4 -38.11 -8.29 -6.71
CA GLU A 4 -36.96 -8.62 -7.55
C GLU A 4 -36.08 -7.38 -7.70
N VAL A 5 -34.80 -7.50 -7.32
CA VAL A 5 -33.84 -6.39 -7.28
C VAL A 5 -32.64 -6.71 -8.16
N HIS A 6 -32.25 -5.77 -9.03
CA HIS A 6 -31.06 -5.84 -9.87
C HIS A 6 -30.08 -4.72 -9.50
N PHE A 7 -28.79 -5.04 -9.50
CA PHE A 7 -27.73 -4.11 -9.11
C PHE A 7 -26.81 -3.81 -10.28
N SER A 8 -26.47 -2.54 -10.45
CA SER A 8 -25.45 -2.11 -11.42
C SER A 8 -24.70 -0.89 -10.92
N PHE A 9 -23.47 -0.72 -11.36
CA PHE A 9 -22.75 0.53 -11.20
C PHE A 9 -23.11 1.50 -12.34
N GLU A 10 -23.20 2.79 -12.02
CA GLU A 10 -23.57 3.84 -12.97
C GLU A 10 -22.47 4.09 -14.00
N LYS A 11 -21.20 4.08 -13.59
CA LYS A 11 -20.05 4.35 -14.45
C LYS A 11 -19.24 3.08 -14.73
N ASP A 12 -18.95 2.30 -13.70
CA ASP A 12 -18.12 1.11 -13.76
C ASP A 12 -18.91 -0.15 -14.19
N SER A 13 -19.53 -0.07 -15.37
CA SER A 13 -20.32 -1.17 -15.93
C SER A 13 -19.50 -2.43 -16.23
N LYS A 14 -18.17 -2.31 -16.31
CA LYS A 14 -17.25 -3.41 -16.58
C LYS A 14 -16.69 -4.06 -15.30
N GLY A 15 -16.90 -3.44 -14.14
CA GLY A 15 -16.36 -3.92 -12.87
C GLY A 15 -14.83 -3.86 -12.80
N GLU A 16 -14.24 -2.79 -13.33
CA GLU A 16 -12.78 -2.60 -13.30
C GLU A 16 -12.30 -2.18 -11.90
N THR A 17 -13.08 -1.36 -11.19
CA THR A 17 -12.78 -0.85 -9.85
C THR A 17 -13.73 -1.41 -8.80
N PHE A 18 -15.03 -1.43 -9.07
CA PHE A 18 -16.04 -1.85 -8.12
C PHE A 18 -16.62 -3.21 -8.55
N LEU A 19 -16.74 -4.10 -7.58
CA LEU A 19 -17.31 -5.43 -7.77
C LEU A 19 -18.46 -5.61 -6.79
N LEU A 20 -19.47 -6.39 -7.19
CA LEU A 20 -20.60 -6.71 -6.34
C LEU A 20 -21.01 -8.18 -6.49
N ASP A 21 -21.56 -8.75 -5.43
CA ASP A 21 -22.14 -10.09 -5.42
C ASP A 21 -23.26 -10.20 -4.37
N PRO A 22 -24.46 -10.70 -4.73
CA PRO A 22 -24.88 -11.13 -6.08
C PRO A 22 -25.32 -9.95 -6.98
N PRO A 23 -25.36 -10.12 -8.31
CA PRO A 23 -25.81 -9.08 -9.26
C PRO A 23 -27.32 -8.82 -9.23
N SER A 24 -28.10 -9.75 -8.68
CA SER A 24 -29.52 -9.58 -8.43
C SER A 24 -29.96 -10.45 -7.25
N MET A 25 -31.11 -10.13 -6.68
CA MET A 25 -31.70 -10.93 -5.61
C MET A 25 -33.22 -10.82 -5.59
N ARG A 26 -33.86 -11.82 -4.98
CA ARG A 26 -35.29 -11.83 -4.68
C ARG A 26 -35.51 -11.78 -3.18
N LEU A 27 -36.44 -10.95 -2.72
CA LEU A 27 -36.72 -10.72 -1.30
C LEU A 27 -38.20 -10.95 -1.00
N GLN A 28 -38.48 -11.82 -0.03
CA GLN A 28 -39.81 -11.98 0.54
C GLN A 28 -40.16 -10.78 1.45
N PRO A 29 -41.46 -10.55 1.73
CA PRO A 29 -41.86 -9.50 2.67
C PRO A 29 -41.13 -9.66 4.01
N LYS A 30 -40.48 -8.57 4.46
CA LYS A 30 -39.67 -8.50 5.70
C LYS A 30 -38.37 -9.31 5.68
N GLU A 31 -38.00 -9.92 4.55
CA GLU A 31 -36.71 -10.58 4.39
C GLU A 31 -35.57 -9.55 4.24
N LYS A 32 -34.35 -9.95 4.60
CA LYS A 32 -33.12 -9.21 4.34
C LYS A 32 -32.10 -10.16 3.73
N LYS A 33 -31.42 -9.71 2.67
CA LYS A 33 -30.26 -10.40 2.09
C LYS A 33 -29.06 -9.46 2.06
N LYS A 34 -27.87 -10.05 2.06
CA LYS A 34 -26.60 -9.31 2.02
C LYS A 34 -26.18 -9.14 0.56
N LEU A 35 -25.86 -7.90 0.19
CA LEU A 35 -25.07 -7.57 -0.99
C LEU A 35 -23.65 -7.24 -0.51
N SER A 36 -22.64 -7.88 -1.08
CA SER A 36 -21.25 -7.54 -0.83
C SER A 36 -20.76 -6.65 -1.95
N VAL A 37 -20.03 -5.58 -1.59
CA VAL A 37 -19.43 -4.63 -2.53
C VAL A 37 -17.95 -4.51 -2.18
N TRP A 38 -17.09 -4.62 -3.18
CA TRP A 38 -15.65 -4.45 -3.06
C TRP A 38 -15.17 -3.34 -3.98
N ALA A 39 -14.03 -2.75 -3.63
CA ALA A 39 -13.36 -1.75 -4.43
C ALA A 39 -11.86 -2.07 -4.55
N TYR A 40 -11.39 -2.14 -5.78
CA TYR A 40 -10.01 -2.39 -6.19
C TYR A 40 -9.55 -1.21 -7.06
N PRO A 41 -9.10 -0.09 -6.46
CA PRO A 41 -8.76 1.11 -7.21
C PRO A 41 -7.66 0.84 -8.24
N THR A 42 -7.93 1.16 -9.51
CA THR A 42 -7.02 0.96 -10.65
C THR A 42 -6.08 2.14 -10.92
N SER A 43 -6.33 3.28 -10.28
CA SER A 43 -5.52 4.50 -10.38
C SER A 43 -5.43 5.22 -9.04
N ALA A 44 -4.48 6.12 -8.86
CA ALA A 44 -4.40 6.92 -7.65
C ALA A 44 -5.40 8.08 -7.66
N GLY A 45 -5.88 8.44 -6.48
CA GLY A 45 -6.88 9.48 -6.29
C GLY A 45 -8.21 8.93 -5.79
N LEU A 46 -9.19 9.83 -5.65
CA LEU A 46 -10.54 9.46 -5.26
C LEU A 46 -11.30 8.96 -6.50
N LEU A 47 -11.72 7.70 -6.48
CA LEU A 47 -12.62 7.14 -7.49
C LEU A 47 -14.01 7.04 -6.89
N GLY A 48 -15.04 7.42 -7.65
CA GLY A 48 -16.41 7.45 -7.18
C GLY A 48 -17.38 6.92 -8.22
N ASP A 49 -18.39 6.20 -7.74
CA ASP A 49 -19.46 5.63 -8.54
C ASP A 49 -20.77 5.57 -7.74
N SER A 50 -21.86 5.24 -8.41
CA SER A 50 -23.17 5.05 -7.82
C SER A 50 -23.59 3.60 -8.03
N LEU A 51 -23.88 2.87 -6.95
CA LEU A 51 -24.59 1.60 -7.02
C LEU A 51 -26.09 1.90 -7.18
N VAL A 52 -26.64 1.50 -8.32
CA VAL A 52 -28.04 1.65 -8.68
C VAL A 52 -28.77 0.35 -8.40
N CYS A 53 -29.79 0.41 -7.56
CA CYS A 53 -30.66 -0.71 -7.20
C CYS A 53 -32.01 -0.56 -7.89
N TRP A 54 -32.25 -1.39 -8.90
CA TRP A 54 -33.51 -1.45 -9.63
C TRP A 54 -34.44 -2.46 -8.98
N ILE A 55 -35.51 -2.00 -8.36
CA ILE A 55 -36.57 -2.87 -7.85
C ILE A 55 -37.65 -2.95 -8.92
N LYS A 56 -38.01 -4.16 -9.33
CA LYS A 56 -39.07 -4.38 -10.32
C LYS A 56 -40.37 -3.71 -9.87
N ASP A 57 -41.06 -3.09 -10.83
CA ASP A 57 -42.31 -2.34 -10.63
C ASP A 57 -42.20 -1.12 -9.69
N ASN A 58 -40.97 -0.66 -9.39
CA ASN A 58 -40.72 0.59 -8.69
C ASN A 58 -40.16 1.64 -9.68
N PRO A 59 -40.86 2.76 -9.93
CA PRO A 59 -40.41 3.77 -10.89
C PRO A 59 -39.16 4.55 -10.44
N GLU A 60 -38.85 4.53 -9.14
CA GLU A 60 -37.73 5.29 -8.58
C GLU A 60 -36.63 4.33 -8.07
N PRO A 61 -35.46 4.26 -8.75
CA PRO A 61 -34.37 3.42 -8.30
C PRO A 61 -33.74 3.97 -7.01
N VAL A 62 -33.26 3.07 -6.16
CA VAL A 62 -32.48 3.46 -4.98
C VAL A 62 -31.02 3.58 -5.38
N VAL A 63 -30.38 4.70 -5.02
CA VAL A 63 -28.99 5.00 -5.43
C VAL A 63 -28.10 5.17 -4.21
N PHE A 64 -27.01 4.40 -4.15
CA PHE A 64 -25.99 4.51 -3.12
C PHE A 64 -24.69 5.05 -3.73
N ARG A 65 -24.24 6.23 -3.28
CA ARG A 65 -22.95 6.79 -3.71
C ARG A 65 -21.81 6.08 -2.99
N LEU A 66 -20.84 5.62 -3.75
CA LEU A 66 -19.65 4.91 -3.30
C LEU A 66 -18.41 5.68 -3.71
N CYS A 67 -17.37 5.59 -2.89
CA CYS A 67 -16.04 6.05 -3.29
C CYS A 67 -14.95 5.17 -2.68
N CYS A 68 -13.82 5.10 -3.36
CA CYS A 68 -12.61 4.48 -2.86
C CYS A 68 -11.41 5.38 -3.15
N GLN A 69 -10.38 5.29 -2.31
CA GLN A 69 -9.15 6.04 -2.50
C GLN A 69 -8.07 5.09 -3.04
N GLY A 70 -7.65 5.32 -4.28
CA GLY A 70 -6.45 4.72 -4.81
C GLY A 70 -5.21 5.40 -4.26
N GLY A 71 -4.26 4.61 -3.78
CA GLY A 71 -2.98 5.08 -3.26
C GLY A 71 -1.81 4.47 -4.03
N HIS A 72 -0.80 5.28 -4.34
CA HIS A 72 0.50 4.76 -4.74
C HIS A 72 1.32 4.45 -3.50
N VAL A 73 1.73 3.20 -3.37
CA VAL A 73 2.61 2.74 -2.30
C VAL A 73 4.05 2.98 -2.76
N LYS A 74 4.67 4.06 -2.28
CA LYS A 74 6.07 4.40 -2.60
C LYS A 74 6.81 4.79 -1.31
N LEU A 75 7.84 4.00 -0.98
CA LEU A 75 8.77 4.32 0.08
C LEU A 75 9.85 5.23 -0.50
N ARG A 76 10.07 6.38 0.14
CA ARG A 76 11.22 7.23 -0.20
C ARG A 76 12.39 6.87 0.70
N VAL A 77 13.58 6.83 0.12
CA VAL A 77 14.82 6.49 0.81
C VAL A 77 15.75 7.69 0.70
N SER A 78 16.33 8.12 1.83
CA SER A 78 17.27 9.23 1.89
C SER A 78 18.31 9.03 2.99
N PRO A 79 19.60 9.26 2.73
CA PRO A 79 20.19 9.61 1.44
C PRO A 79 20.22 8.42 0.46
N GLN A 80 20.46 8.67 -0.82
CA GLN A 80 20.61 7.61 -1.84
C GLN A 80 22.02 7.00 -1.85
N GLU A 81 23.00 7.73 -1.32
CA GLU A 81 24.38 7.29 -1.17
C GLU A 81 24.81 7.54 0.29
N LEU A 82 25.55 6.58 0.85
CA LEU A 82 26.12 6.71 2.19
C LEU A 82 27.63 6.86 2.07
N HIS A 83 28.16 7.92 2.69
CA HIS A 83 29.58 8.19 2.70
C HIS A 83 30.12 7.98 4.10
N PHE A 84 30.88 6.91 4.26
CA PHE A 84 31.69 6.67 5.45
C PHE A 84 33.02 7.39 5.26
N ASN A 85 33.33 8.33 6.15
CA ASN A 85 34.54 9.15 6.05
C ASN A 85 35.81 8.30 6.26
N LYS A 86 36.99 8.94 6.17
CA LYS A 86 38.26 8.29 6.52
C LYS A 86 38.19 7.76 7.95
N LEU A 87 38.18 6.44 8.08
CA LEU A 87 38.04 5.73 9.35
C LEU A 87 39.34 5.02 9.71
N LEU A 88 39.74 5.10 10.97
CA LEU A 88 40.89 4.34 11.48
C LEU A 88 40.53 2.85 11.54
N LEU A 89 41.53 1.98 11.34
CA LEU A 89 41.33 0.54 11.48
C LEU A 89 40.74 0.19 12.85
N HIS A 90 39.84 -0.80 12.82
CA HIS A 90 39.08 -1.30 13.97
C HIS A 90 38.13 -0.28 14.61
N ARG A 91 37.84 0.83 13.93
CA ARG A 91 36.74 1.74 14.29
C ARG A 91 35.51 1.44 13.45
N THR A 92 34.37 1.83 13.99
CA THR A 92 33.07 1.77 13.33
C THR A 92 32.55 3.18 13.13
N ASP A 93 32.01 3.44 11.95
CA ASP A 93 31.23 4.64 11.64
C ASP A 93 29.79 4.23 11.33
N THR A 94 28.83 5.07 11.74
CA THR A 94 27.40 4.80 11.64
C THR A 94 26.75 5.88 10.81
N GLN A 95 26.07 5.49 9.74
CA GLN A 95 25.28 6.38 8.90
C GLN A 95 23.79 6.05 9.02
N THR A 96 22.93 7.05 8.90
CA THR A 96 21.47 6.88 9.04
C THR A 96 20.79 6.97 7.67
N LEU A 97 20.00 5.94 7.35
CA LEU A 97 19.08 5.87 6.23
C LEU A 97 17.66 6.15 6.72
N VAL A 98 16.99 7.13 6.13
CA VAL A 98 15.61 7.50 6.43
C VAL A 98 14.68 6.90 5.38
N LEU A 99 13.76 6.05 5.83
CA LEU A 99 12.66 5.50 5.05
C LEU A 99 11.39 6.33 5.32
N ARG A 100 10.94 7.08 4.33
CA ARG A 100 9.76 7.95 4.44
C ARG A 100 8.55 7.34 3.73
N ASN A 101 7.47 7.15 4.48
CA ASN A 101 6.18 6.70 3.96
C ASN A 101 5.19 7.86 3.90
N ASP A 102 4.90 8.37 2.70
CA ASP A 102 3.90 9.43 2.52
C ASP A 102 2.47 8.90 2.39
N SER A 103 2.32 7.58 2.22
CA SER A 103 1.03 6.95 2.01
C SER A 103 0.21 6.89 3.31
N PRO A 104 -1.12 6.85 3.23
CA PRO A 104 -1.99 6.71 4.39
C PRO A 104 -2.06 5.26 4.91
N LEU A 105 -1.27 4.34 4.34
CA LEU A 105 -1.24 2.93 4.71
C LEU A 105 0.13 2.56 5.28
N PRO A 106 0.20 1.60 6.22
CA PRO A 106 1.47 1.07 6.68
C PRO A 106 2.20 0.34 5.54
N MET A 107 3.52 0.45 5.50
CA MET A 107 4.36 -0.16 4.48
C MET A 107 5.36 -1.14 5.09
N ALA A 108 5.27 -2.41 4.72
CA ALA A 108 6.31 -3.38 5.00
C ALA A 108 7.51 -3.15 4.06
N TRP A 109 8.73 -3.27 4.59
CA TRP A 109 9.96 -3.10 3.83
C TRP A 109 11.01 -4.13 4.23
N HIS A 110 11.96 -4.36 3.34
CA HIS A 110 13.11 -5.24 3.52
C HIS A 110 14.32 -4.65 2.81
N LEU A 111 15.48 -4.64 3.48
CA LEU A 111 16.77 -4.26 2.93
C LEU A 111 17.45 -5.51 2.37
N SER A 112 17.61 -5.55 1.05
CA SER A 112 18.33 -6.59 0.30
C SER A 112 19.79 -6.19 0.04
N GLY A 113 20.65 -7.17 -0.25
CA GLY A 113 22.04 -6.93 -0.64
C GLY A 113 23.02 -6.65 0.50
N LEU A 114 22.54 -6.57 1.76
CA LEU A 114 23.41 -6.38 2.92
C LEU A 114 24.50 -7.47 3.02
N ASP A 115 24.14 -8.71 2.71
CA ASP A 115 25.06 -9.86 2.72
C ASP A 115 26.17 -9.71 1.64
N ASP A 116 25.91 -9.00 0.55
CA ASP A 116 26.88 -8.76 -0.53
C ASP A 116 27.92 -7.68 -0.18
N LEU A 117 27.63 -6.86 0.84
CA LEU A 117 28.55 -5.85 1.35
C LEU A 117 29.73 -6.50 2.09
N GLY A 118 29.51 -7.66 2.72
CA GLY A 118 30.47 -8.40 3.54
C GLY A 118 30.38 -8.07 5.03
N ASP A 119 31.13 -8.82 5.84
CA ASP A 119 31.07 -8.78 7.32
C ASP A 119 31.46 -7.43 7.95
N ASP A 120 32.06 -6.54 7.16
CA ASP A 120 32.43 -5.18 7.56
C ASP A 120 31.20 -4.25 7.69
N PHE A 121 30.04 -4.65 7.17
CA PHE A 121 28.81 -3.86 7.18
C PHE A 121 27.70 -4.55 7.99
N SER A 122 26.96 -3.77 8.78
CA SER A 122 25.77 -4.25 9.47
C SER A 122 24.67 -3.20 9.52
N ALA A 123 23.42 -3.65 9.62
CA ALA A 123 22.26 -2.79 9.76
C ALA A 123 21.60 -2.99 11.12
N SER A 124 21.04 -1.91 11.70
CA SER A 124 20.24 -2.01 12.92
C SER A 124 19.01 -2.92 12.74
N GLN A 125 18.52 -3.05 11.51
CA GLN A 125 17.43 -3.93 11.11
C GLN A 125 17.39 -4.08 9.58
N GLY A 126 17.07 -5.28 9.11
CA GLY A 126 16.93 -5.58 7.67
C GLY A 126 15.49 -5.65 7.17
N ARG A 127 14.48 -5.52 8.05
CA ARG A 127 13.07 -5.53 7.69
C ARG A 127 12.23 -4.81 8.74
N GLY A 128 11.05 -4.34 8.36
CA GLY A 128 10.14 -3.71 9.31
C GLY A 128 8.88 -3.16 8.65
N ILE A 129 8.17 -2.32 9.41
CA ILE A 129 6.97 -1.62 8.95
C ILE A 129 7.15 -0.13 9.23
N VAL A 130 6.96 0.70 8.22
CA VAL A 130 6.85 2.16 8.37
C VAL A 130 5.37 2.52 8.48
N GLY A 131 5.00 3.26 9.52
CA GLY A 131 3.63 3.70 9.74
C GLY A 131 3.11 4.66 8.66
N PRO A 132 1.79 4.92 8.61
CA PRO A 132 1.21 5.91 7.71
C PRO A 132 1.77 7.31 7.96
N ARG A 133 2.23 8.00 6.92
CA ARG A 133 2.72 9.40 7.00
C ARG A 133 3.85 9.60 8.03
N THR A 134 4.71 8.60 8.18
CA THR A 134 5.84 8.65 9.13
C THR A 134 7.18 8.37 8.43
N ASP A 135 8.24 8.78 9.11
CA ASP A 135 9.62 8.43 8.78
C ASP A 135 10.11 7.31 9.71
N PHE A 136 11.03 6.49 9.21
CA PHE A 136 11.68 5.41 9.94
C PHE A 136 13.18 5.44 9.68
N GLU A 137 14.00 5.42 10.73
CA GLU A 137 15.46 5.43 10.61
C GLU A 137 16.07 4.02 10.69
N VAL A 138 16.89 3.66 9.70
CA VAL A 138 17.74 2.47 9.70
C VAL A 138 19.19 2.92 9.82
N LYS A 139 19.92 2.42 10.81
CA LYS A 139 21.34 2.72 10.97
C LYS A 139 22.16 1.66 10.24
N LEU A 140 23.11 2.11 9.43
CA LEU A 140 24.11 1.27 8.77
C LEU A 140 25.47 1.56 9.36
N ASP A 141 26.08 0.51 9.90
CA ASP A 141 27.39 0.53 10.51
C ASP A 141 28.41 -0.04 9.53
N PHE A 142 29.55 0.64 9.41
CA PHE A 142 30.72 0.16 8.68
C PHE A 142 31.91 0.08 9.63
N LYS A 143 32.54 -1.10 9.71
CA LYS A 143 33.74 -1.36 10.51
C LYS A 143 34.96 -1.47 9.60
N ALA A 144 35.95 -0.61 9.79
CA ALA A 144 37.16 -0.63 8.98
C ALA A 144 38.12 -1.77 9.42
N GLU A 145 38.04 -2.93 8.79
CA GLU A 145 38.95 -4.06 9.09
C GLU A 145 40.20 -4.09 8.20
N LYS A 146 40.13 -3.47 7.01
CA LYS A 146 41.20 -3.49 6.00
C LYS A 146 41.52 -2.08 5.52
N ILE A 147 42.78 -1.86 5.15
CA ILE A 147 43.24 -0.58 4.58
C ILE A 147 42.79 -0.52 3.12
N GLY A 148 42.09 0.54 2.72
CA GLY A 148 41.69 0.75 1.34
C GLY A 148 40.54 1.74 1.18
N ILE A 149 40.08 1.89 -0.06
CA ILE A 149 38.83 2.57 -0.40
C ILE A 149 37.84 1.49 -0.83
N THR A 150 36.67 1.46 -0.21
CA THR A 150 35.61 0.51 -0.51
C THR A 150 34.42 1.24 -1.11
N ASN A 151 34.03 0.87 -2.33
CA ASN A 151 32.79 1.33 -2.97
C ASN A 151 31.91 0.11 -3.22
N LYS A 152 30.65 0.18 -2.79
CA LYS A 152 29.67 -0.91 -2.90
C LYS A 152 28.32 -0.35 -3.33
N MET A 153 27.53 -1.17 -4.01
CA MET A 153 26.18 -0.83 -4.49
C MET A 153 25.26 -1.99 -4.12
N ILE A 154 24.07 -1.66 -3.61
CA ILE A 154 22.99 -2.58 -3.25
C ILE A 154 21.64 -2.00 -3.67
#